data_AF-A0A0Q9MDV6-F1
#
_entry.id   AF-A0A0Q9MDV6-F1
#
_cell.length_a   1.000
_cell.length_b   1.000
_cell.length_c   1.000
_cell.angle_alpha   90.00
_cell.angle_beta   90.00
_cell.angle_gamma   90.00
#
_symmetry.space_group_name_H-M   'P 1'
#
loop_
_entity.id
_entity.type
_entity.pdbx_description
1 polymer ?
#
loop_
_entity_poly.entity_id
_entity_poly.type
_entity_poly.pdbx_seq_one_letter_code
_entity_poly.pdbx_strand_id
1 'polypeptide(L)'
;MNDGAWIAEITGLLDLSSWPAGLRVIVRKEESHPGAQLRITDIDGLRYTAFATNQERGQLADLEVRHRLRARCEDRIRNAKDTGLQNLQSFAANTLWCHLVMLAAELMAWTQMLAFTGTKAPRWDEETPDPDV
;
A
#
# COMPACT_ATOMS: atom_id res chain seq x y z
N MET A 1 -11.75 -10.15 -6.04
CA MET A 1 -11.15 -11.06 -5.05
C MET A 1 -10.44 -12.17 -5.82
N ASN A 2 -9.13 -12.40 -5.62
CA ASN A 2 -8.42 -13.50 -6.27
C ASN A 2 -8.80 -14.82 -5.58
N ASP A 3 -9.00 -15.89 -6.34
CA ASP A 3 -9.54 -17.21 -5.93
C ASP A 3 -8.69 -17.99 -4.88
N GLY A 4 -7.67 -17.36 -4.29
CA GLY A 4 -6.73 -17.98 -3.34
C GLY A 4 -6.22 -17.03 -2.26
N ALA A 5 -7.00 -15.99 -1.91
CA ALA A 5 -6.67 -15.08 -0.81
C ALA A 5 -7.86 -14.86 0.15
N TRP A 6 -7.57 -14.91 1.45
CA TRP A 6 -8.53 -14.72 2.54
C TRP A 6 -8.04 -13.63 3.48
N ILE A 7 -8.98 -12.92 4.09
CA ILE A 7 -8.69 -11.82 5.00
C ILE A 7 -9.53 -11.99 6.26
N ALA A 8 -8.91 -11.83 7.42
CA ALA A 8 -9.57 -11.90 8.71
C ALA A 8 -8.99 -10.86 9.67
N GLU A 9 -9.84 -10.32 10.54
CA GLU A 9 -9.39 -9.56 11.70
C GLU A 9 -9.12 -10.52 12.86
N ILE A 10 -7.93 -10.43 13.44
CA ILE A 10 -7.48 -11.30 14.53
C ILE A 10 -7.22 -10.52 15.82
N THR A 11 -7.63 -9.25 15.90
CA THR A 11 -7.40 -8.36 17.04
C THR A 11 -7.77 -9.03 18.38
N GLY A 12 -8.91 -9.74 18.42
CA GLY A 12 -9.38 -10.43 19.63
C GLY A 12 -8.61 -11.70 20.02
N LEU A 13 -7.66 -12.15 19.18
CA LEU A 13 -6.82 -13.32 19.42
C LEU A 13 -5.41 -12.96 19.93
N LEU A 14 -5.10 -11.66 20.03
CA LEU A 14 -3.78 -11.16 20.40
C LEU A 14 -3.83 -10.39 21.73
N ASP A 15 -2.77 -10.52 22.53
CA ASP A 15 -2.53 -9.59 23.64
C ASP A 15 -1.92 -8.29 23.09
N LEU A 16 -2.76 -7.25 23.02
CA LEU A 16 -2.40 -5.92 22.54
C LEU A 16 -2.36 -4.89 23.68
N SER A 17 -2.24 -5.32 24.93
CA SER A 17 -2.27 -4.45 26.12
C SER A 17 -1.20 -3.35 26.10
N SER A 18 -0.07 -3.58 25.42
CA SER A 18 1.01 -2.61 25.25
C SER A 18 0.85 -1.69 24.03
N TRP A 19 -0.18 -1.87 23.22
CA TRP A 19 -0.41 -1.11 21.99
C TRP A 19 -1.40 0.05 22.24
N PRO A 20 -1.33 1.14 21.45
CA PRO A 20 -2.34 2.19 21.50
C PRO A 20 -3.78 1.66 21.39
N ALA A 21 -4.68 2.23 22.20
CA ALA A 21 -6.09 1.85 22.20
C ALA A 21 -6.73 2.03 20.81
N GLY A 22 -7.58 1.08 20.43
CA GLY A 22 -8.29 1.10 19.14
C GLY A 22 -7.48 0.57 17.95
N LEU A 23 -6.26 0.07 18.16
CA LEU A 23 -5.53 -0.66 17.13
C LEU A 23 -6.18 -2.01 16.83
N ARG A 24 -6.29 -2.30 15.54
CA ARG A 24 -6.79 -3.55 14.97
C ARG A 24 -5.66 -4.25 14.24
N VAL A 25 -5.66 -5.58 14.26
CA VAL A 25 -4.72 -6.42 13.50
C VAL A 25 -5.50 -7.26 12.50
N ILE A 26 -5.21 -7.03 11.22
CA ILE A 26 -5.84 -7.71 10.09
C ILE A 26 -4.79 -8.58 9.42
N VAL A 27 -5.15 -9.82 9.11
CA VAL A 27 -4.28 -10.79 8.46
C VAL A 27 -4.85 -11.14 7.10
N ARG A 28 -3.98 -11.08 6.09
CA ARG A 28 -4.20 -11.71 4.79
C ARG A 28 -3.46 -13.03 4.73
N LYS A 29 -4.17 -14.06 4.29
CA LYS A 29 -3.65 -15.36 3.92
C LYS A 29 -3.72 -15.48 2.40
N GLU A 30 -2.64 -15.87 1.75
CA GLU A 30 -2.63 -16.15 0.31
C GLU A 30 -1.92 -17.46 0.00
N GLU A 31 -2.38 -18.16 -1.04
CA GLU A 31 -1.63 -19.27 -1.63
C GLU A 31 -0.33 -18.75 -2.25
N SER A 32 0.78 -19.37 -1.90
CA SER A 32 2.05 -19.06 -2.54
C SER A 32 1.97 -19.47 -4.00
N HIS A 33 2.28 -18.55 -4.91
CA HIS A 33 2.27 -18.85 -6.34
C HIS A 33 3.25 -19.99 -6.68
N PRO A 34 2.93 -20.83 -7.69
CA PRO A 34 3.83 -21.90 -8.14
C PRO A 34 5.22 -21.35 -8.46
N GLY A 35 6.25 -21.89 -7.80
CA GLY A 35 7.64 -21.45 -7.96
C GLY A 35 8.10 -20.34 -7.01
N ALA A 36 7.24 -19.87 -6.10
CA ALA A 36 7.66 -18.96 -5.04
C ALA A 36 8.63 -19.68 -4.08
N GLN A 37 9.75 -19.02 -3.76
CA GLN A 37 10.61 -19.49 -2.68
C GLN A 37 9.88 -19.29 -1.35
N LEU A 38 9.51 -20.41 -0.72
CA LEU A 38 8.83 -20.39 0.58
C LEU A 38 9.75 -19.81 1.65
N ARG A 39 9.21 -18.92 2.46
CA ARG A 39 9.85 -18.39 3.67
C ARG A 39 9.41 -19.23 4.86
N ILE A 40 10.15 -19.14 5.96
CA ILE A 40 9.83 -19.80 7.24
C ILE A 40 8.41 -19.45 7.74
N THR A 41 7.90 -18.28 7.33
CA THR A 41 6.56 -17.80 7.66
C THR A 41 5.43 -18.42 6.82
N ASP A 42 5.77 -19.18 5.78
CA ASP A 42 4.79 -19.79 4.88
C ASP A 42 4.39 -21.15 5.45
N ILE A 43 3.32 -21.16 6.24
CA ILE A 43 2.80 -22.34 6.93
C ILE A 43 1.89 -23.09 5.95
N ASP A 44 2.16 -24.37 5.72
CA ASP A 44 1.41 -25.21 4.78
C ASP A 44 1.34 -24.62 3.35
N GLY A 45 2.40 -23.94 2.90
CA GLY A 45 2.45 -23.30 1.58
C GLY A 45 1.66 -21.98 1.49
N LEU A 46 1.10 -21.50 2.60
CA LEU A 46 0.28 -20.30 2.67
C LEU A 46 1.08 -19.17 3.30
N ARG A 47 1.12 -18.03 2.62
CA ARG A 47 1.75 -16.83 3.16
C ARG A 47 0.74 -16.04 3.98
N TYR A 48 1.14 -15.73 5.22
CA TYR A 48 0.39 -14.86 6.11
C TYR A 48 1.07 -13.50 6.21
N THR A 49 0.33 -12.44 5.96
CA THR A 49 0.78 -11.05 6.13
C THR A 49 -0.18 -10.34 7.05
N ALA A 50 0.33 -9.87 8.19
CA ALA A 50 -0.44 -9.07 9.15
C ALA A 50 -0.15 -7.58 8.95
N PHE A 51 -1.17 -6.74 9.10
CA PHE A 51 -1.01 -5.30 9.22
C PHE A 51 -1.88 -4.75 10.34
N ALA A 52 -1.41 -3.65 10.92
CA ALA A 52 -2.10 -2.95 12.00
C ALA A 52 -2.74 -1.67 11.48
N THR A 53 -3.94 -1.36 11.96
CA THR A 53 -4.68 -0.17 11.57
C THR A 53 -5.57 0.34 12.70
N ASN A 54 -5.74 1.65 12.82
CA ASN A 54 -6.72 2.27 13.71
C ASN A 54 -7.98 2.73 12.96
N GLN A 55 -8.15 2.30 11.70
CA GLN A 55 -9.33 2.63 10.91
C GLN A 55 -10.55 1.91 11.48
N GLU A 56 -11.57 2.67 11.86
CA GLU A 56 -12.81 2.12 12.46
C GLU A 56 -13.77 1.54 11.42
N ARG A 57 -13.69 2.00 10.17
CA ARG A 57 -14.66 1.70 9.10
C ARG A 57 -13.98 1.17 7.83
N GLY A 58 -14.80 0.56 6.97
CA GLY A 58 -14.40 -0.01 5.67
C GLY A 58 -14.39 -1.53 5.70
N GLN A 59 -14.60 -2.15 4.54
CA GLN A 59 -14.50 -3.61 4.44
C GLN A 59 -13.04 -4.03 4.64
N LEU A 60 -12.84 -5.23 5.20
CA LEU A 60 -11.50 -5.76 5.41
C LEU A 60 -10.71 -5.88 4.10
N ALA A 61 -11.39 -6.21 3.00
CA ALA A 61 -10.83 -6.24 1.66
C ALA A 61 -10.27 -4.87 1.24
N ASP A 62 -11.04 -3.79 1.39
CA ASP A 62 -10.59 -2.44 1.02
C ASP A 62 -9.42 -1.95 1.87
N LEU A 63 -9.44 -2.26 3.17
CA LEU A 63 -8.36 -1.92 4.09
C LEU A 63 -7.07 -2.63 3.71
N GLU A 64 -7.17 -3.91 3.35
CA GLU A 64 -6.04 -4.73 2.94
C GLU A 64 -5.48 -4.28 1.58
N VAL A 65 -6.35 -4.01 0.60
CA VAL A 65 -5.94 -3.48 -0.71
C VAL A 65 -5.18 -2.17 -0.50
N ARG A 66 -5.74 -1.21 0.23
CA ARG A 66 -5.08 0.07 0.55
C ARG A 66 -3.72 -0.14 1.24
N HIS A 67 -3.64 -1.09 2.17
CA HIS A 67 -2.38 -1.42 2.81
C HIS A 67 -1.33 -1.94 1.81
N ARG A 68 -1.68 -2.86 0.90
CA ARG A 68 -0.75 -3.30 -0.16
C ARG A 68 -0.34 -2.16 -1.08
N LEU A 69 -1.27 -1.26 -1.38
CA LEU A 69 -1.01 -0.10 -2.24
C LEU A 69 -0.04 0.89 -1.62
N ARG A 70 0.22 0.83 -0.30
CA ARG A 70 1.26 1.62 0.37
C ARG A 70 2.66 1.41 -0.24
N ALA A 71 2.96 0.23 -0.79
CA ALA A 71 4.20 -0.01 -1.51
C ALA A 71 4.43 1.00 -2.66
N ARG A 72 3.36 1.50 -3.29
CA ARG A 72 3.45 2.54 -4.33
C ARG A 72 3.94 3.87 -3.78
N CYS A 73 3.64 4.19 -2.52
CA CYS A 73 4.18 5.39 -1.87
C CYS A 73 5.69 5.23 -1.64
N GLU A 74 6.13 4.04 -1.24
CA GLU A 74 7.56 3.74 -1.06
C GLU A 74 8.33 3.80 -2.38
N ASP A 75 7.76 3.29 -3.48
CA ASP A 75 8.34 3.43 -4.82
C ASP A 75 8.47 4.90 -5.24
N ARG A 76 7.47 5.74 -4.95
CA ARG A 76 7.54 7.18 -5.24
C ARG A 76 8.61 7.89 -4.41
N ILE A 77 8.72 7.54 -3.13
CA ILE A 77 9.78 8.06 -2.26
C ILE A 77 11.16 7.63 -2.80
N ARG A 78 11.30 6.39 -3.27
CA ARG A 78 12.53 5.90 -3.89
C ARG A 78 12.90 6.71 -5.13
N ASN A 79 11.96 6.91 -6.05
CA ASN A 79 12.18 7.72 -7.25
C ASN A 79 12.56 9.17 -6.90
N ALA A 80 11.89 9.78 -5.92
CA ALA A 80 12.19 11.14 -5.47
C ALA A 80 13.58 11.24 -4.82
N LYS A 81 14.02 10.19 -4.14
CA LYS A 81 15.39 10.07 -3.61
C LYS A 81 16.42 9.99 -4.74
N ASP A 82 16.13 9.25 -5.80
CA ASP A 82 16.99 9.14 -6.98
C ASP A 82 17.09 10.46 -7.75
N THR A 83 16.07 11.34 -7.64
CA THR A 83 16.17 12.74 -8.10
C THR A 83 16.90 13.64 -7.08
N GLY A 84 17.92 13.14 -6.40
CA GLY A 84 18.83 13.95 -5.59
C GLY A 84 18.32 14.37 -4.21
N LEU A 85 17.13 13.95 -3.76
CA LEU A 85 16.68 14.22 -2.37
C LEU A 85 17.54 13.49 -1.31
N GLN A 86 18.44 12.60 -1.72
CA GLN A 86 19.46 12.01 -0.83
C GLN A 86 20.68 12.94 -0.60
N ASN A 87 20.85 14.00 -1.41
CA ASN A 87 22.01 14.89 -1.35
C ASN A 87 21.59 16.32 -0.95
N LEU A 88 21.53 16.55 0.37
CA LEU A 88 21.11 17.82 0.93
C LEU A 88 22.22 18.87 0.87
N GLN A 89 21.86 20.08 0.45
CA GLN A 89 22.71 21.27 0.38
C GLN A 89 22.23 22.30 1.41
N SER A 90 22.26 23.60 1.07
CA SER A 90 21.71 24.65 1.94
C SER A 90 20.18 24.54 2.07
N PHE A 91 19.64 25.07 3.18
CA PHE A 91 18.19 25.05 3.42
C PHE A 91 17.40 25.64 2.25
N ALA A 92 17.79 26.82 1.76
CA ALA A 92 17.11 27.48 0.64
C ALA A 92 17.16 26.66 -0.66
N ALA A 93 18.33 26.06 -0.98
CA ALA A 93 18.47 25.20 -2.15
C ALA A 93 17.61 23.93 -2.03
N ASN A 94 17.59 23.30 -0.86
CA ASN A 94 16.77 22.11 -0.61
C ASN A 94 15.28 22.43 -0.67
N THR A 95 14.84 23.57 -0.13
CA THR A 95 13.44 24.01 -0.23
C THR A 95 13.02 24.18 -1.69
N LEU A 96 13.82 24.88 -2.51
CA LEU A 96 13.54 25.03 -3.93
C LEU A 96 13.52 23.68 -4.65
N TRP A 97 14.49 22.81 -4.35
CA TRP A 97 14.56 21.48 -4.93
C TRP A 97 13.35 20.62 -4.58
N CYS A 98 12.91 20.61 -3.32
CA CYS A 98 11.70 19.92 -2.89
C CYS A 98 10.47 20.41 -3.66
N HIS A 99 10.31 21.72 -3.87
CA HIS A 99 9.20 22.25 -4.67
C HIS A 99 9.27 21.79 -6.13
N LEU A 100 10.45 21.77 -6.75
CA LEU A 100 10.62 21.28 -8.12
C LEU A 100 10.28 19.78 -8.24
N VAL A 101 10.73 18.97 -7.29
CA VAL A 101 10.43 17.53 -7.26
C VAL A 101 8.93 17.30 -7.04
N MET A 102 8.27 18.05 -6.15
CA MET A 102 6.82 17.95 -5.95
C MET A 102 6.05 18.34 -7.21
N LEU A 103 6.44 19.43 -7.89
CA LEU A 103 5.81 19.86 -9.14
C LEU A 103 5.98 18.79 -10.23
N ALA A 104 7.17 18.22 -10.37
CA ALA A 104 7.42 17.15 -11.32
C ALA A 104 6.57 15.91 -11.02
N ALA A 105 6.46 15.52 -9.73
CA ALA A 105 5.62 14.40 -9.31
C ALA A 105 4.14 14.64 -9.62
N GLU A 106 3.65 15.86 -9.39
CA GLU A 106 2.28 16.27 -9.72
C GLU A 106 2.03 16.18 -11.23
N LEU A 107 2.90 16.78 -12.05
CA LEU A 107 2.78 16.73 -13.51
C LEU A 107 2.76 15.29 -14.03
N MET A 108 3.61 14.40 -13.51
CA MET A 108 3.61 12.99 -13.89
C MET A 108 2.31 12.29 -13.51
N ALA A 109 1.79 12.51 -12.30
CA ALA A 109 0.55 11.90 -11.84
C ALA A 109 -0.66 12.34 -12.68
N TRP A 110 -0.79 13.65 -12.94
CA TRP A 110 -1.88 14.19 -13.77
C TRP A 110 -1.77 13.72 -15.21
N THR A 111 -0.57 13.72 -15.79
CA THR A 111 -0.36 13.22 -17.16
C THR A 111 -0.79 11.77 -17.26
N GLN A 112 -0.40 10.91 -16.32
CA GLN A 112 -0.81 9.51 -16.32
C GLN A 112 -2.33 9.34 -16.19
N MET A 113 -2.97 10.10 -15.29
CA MET A 113 -4.41 10.03 -15.05
C MET A 113 -5.22 10.48 -16.27
N LEU A 114 -4.76 11.49 -16.99
CA LEU A 114 -5.46 12.10 -18.13
C LEU A 114 -5.14 11.42 -19.46
N ALA A 115 -3.89 10.99 -19.68
CA ALA A 115 -3.45 10.47 -20.98
C ALA A 115 -3.66 8.95 -21.13
N PHE A 116 -3.70 8.19 -20.02
CA PHE A 116 -3.81 6.72 -20.03
C PHE A 116 -5.22 6.26 -19.62
N THR A 117 -6.23 6.67 -20.38
CA THR A 117 -7.64 6.31 -20.12
C THR A 117 -8.01 4.92 -20.63
N GLY A 118 -7.29 4.39 -21.63
CA GLY A 118 -7.51 3.06 -22.22
C GLY A 118 -6.67 1.93 -21.62
N THR A 119 -5.63 2.26 -20.86
CA THR A 119 -4.92 1.33 -19.98
C THR A 119 -5.45 1.53 -18.58
N LYS A 120 -5.67 0.45 -17.81
CA LYS A 120 -5.89 0.57 -16.36
C LYS A 120 -4.57 1.03 -15.71
N ALA A 121 -4.20 2.29 -15.92
CA ALA A 121 -3.28 2.95 -15.01
C ALA A 121 -3.93 2.84 -13.63
N PRO A 122 -3.24 2.31 -12.60
CA PRO A 122 -3.90 2.07 -11.34
C PRO A 122 -4.39 3.40 -10.75
N ARG A 123 -5.70 3.62 -10.79
CA ARG A 123 -6.32 4.84 -10.26
C ARG A 123 -6.09 4.91 -8.75
N TRP A 124 -6.06 6.13 -8.25
CA TRP A 124 -5.64 6.43 -6.89
C TRP A 124 -6.68 6.08 -5.83
N ASP A 125 -7.96 6.00 -6.20
CA ASP A 125 -9.05 5.44 -5.39
C ASP A 125 -10.26 5.20 -6.33
N GLU A 126 -11.23 4.43 -5.83
CA GLU A 126 -12.45 3.92 -6.48
C GLU A 126 -12.30 2.57 -7.19
N GLU A 127 -12.26 1.50 -6.38
CA GLU A 127 -13.05 0.33 -6.75
C GLU A 127 -14.52 0.77 -6.63
N THR A 128 -15.11 1.20 -7.74
CA THR A 128 -16.58 1.24 -7.87
C THR A 128 -17.11 -0.13 -7.46
N PRO A 129 -18.03 -0.23 -6.48
CA PRO A 129 -18.72 -1.48 -6.23
C PRO A 129 -19.43 -1.91 -7.51
N ASP A 130 -19.37 -3.21 -7.80
CA ASP A 130 -20.18 -3.81 -8.85
C ASP A 130 -21.66 -3.52 -8.56
N PRO A 131 -22.43 -2.91 -9.48
CA PRO A 131 -23.84 -2.64 -9.26
C PRO A 131 -24.70 -3.91 -9.11
N ASP A 132 -24.14 -5.09 -9.37
CA ASP A 132 -24.84 -6.38 -9.31
C ASP A 132 -24.44 -7.28 -8.10
N VAL A 133 -23.92 -6.71 -7.01
CA VAL A 133 -23.75 -7.41 -5.70
C VAL A 133 -24.34 -6.62 -4.54
#